data_AF-A0A538GGP4-F1
#
_entry.id   AF-A0A538GGP4-F1
#
_cell.length_a   1.000
_cell.length_b   1.000
_cell.length_c   1.000
_cell.angle_alpha   90.00
_cell.angle_beta   90.00
_cell.angle_gamma   90.00
#
_symmetry.space_group_name_H-M   'P 1'
#
loop_
_entity.id
_entity.type
_entity.pdbx_description
1 polymer ?
#
loop_
_entity_poly.entity_id
_entity_poly.type
_entity_poly.pdbx_seq_one_letter_code
_entity_poly.pdbx_strand_id
1 'polypeptide(L)' 'GGIAVHIGARVAAQAGPGEILVSSTVKDLVAGSGIAFADRGTAEFKGLPGAWQLYAVEHI' A
#
# COMPACT_ATOMS: atom_id res chain seq x y z
N GLY A 1 -1.85 13.95 13.37
CA GLY A 1 -2.07 12.69 12.63
C GLY A 1 -1.07 11.67 13.12
N GLY A 2 -1.50 10.43 13.38
CA GLY A 2 -0.60 9.37 13.85
C GLY A 2 0.31 8.84 12.75
N ILE A 3 1.22 7.92 13.11
CA ILE A 3 2.18 7.31 12.17
C ILE A 3 1.49 6.64 10.96
N ALA A 4 0.31 6.04 11.16
CA ALA A 4 -0.48 5.42 10.10
C ALA A 4 -0.88 6.42 8.99
N VAL A 5 -1.22 7.65 9.35
CA VAL A 5 -1.58 8.71 8.37
C VAL A 5 -0.36 9.08 7.54
N HIS A 6 0.80 9.18 8.18
CA HIS A 6 2.06 9.49 7.51
C HIS A 6 2.53 8.36 6.59
N ILE A 7 2.26 7.10 6.93
CA ILE A 7 2.51 5.94 6.06
C ILE A 7 1.55 6.00 4.87
N GLY A 8 0.24 6.18 5.11
CA GLY A 8 -0.77 6.28 4.05
C GLY A 8 -0.46 7.36 3.02
N ALA A 9 -0.01 8.54 3.46
CA ALA A 9 0.41 9.61 2.56
C ALA A 9 1.60 9.22 1.67
N ARG A 10 2.56 8.45 2.20
CA ARG A 10 3.72 7.98 1.42
C ARG A 10 3.35 6.88 0.45
N VAL A 11 2.47 5.96 0.84
CA VAL A 11 1.92 4.93 -0.06
C VAL A 11 1.16 5.58 -1.19
N ALA A 12 0.27 6.54 -0.90
CA ALA A 12 -0.49 7.26 -1.92
C ALA A 12 0.43 8.02 -2.90
N ALA A 13 1.57 8.54 -2.43
CA ALA A 13 2.55 9.20 -3.29
C ALA A 13 3.30 8.25 -4.25
N GLN A 14 3.23 6.93 -4.05
CA GLN A 14 3.81 5.94 -4.98
C GLN A 14 2.81 5.50 -6.06
N ALA A 15 1.53 5.83 -5.92
CA ALA A 15 0.50 5.41 -6.86
C ALA A 15 0.58 6.19 -8.19
N GLY A 16 0.41 5.48 -9.30
CA GLY A 16 0.20 6.06 -10.62
C GLY A 16 -1.20 6.64 -10.81
N PRO A 17 -1.47 7.28 -11.97
CA PRO A 17 -2.78 7.85 -12.27
C PRO A 17 -3.88 6.78 -12.26
N GLY A 18 -4.90 6.97 -11.43
CA GLY A 18 -6.02 6.03 -11.28
C GLY A 18 -5.69 4.74 -10.54
N GLU A 19 -4.45 4.57 -10.07
CA GLU A 19 -4.03 3.39 -9.32
C GLU A 19 -4.44 3.52 -7.85
N ILE A 20 -4.99 2.44 -7.29
CA ILE A 20 -5.25 2.33 -5.86
C ILE A 20 -4.16 1.45 -5.26
N LEU A 21 -3.27 2.05 -4.48
CA LEU A 21 -2.13 1.37 -3.86
C LEU A 21 -2.35 1.20 -2.35
N VAL A 22 -2.00 0.03 -1.82
CA VAL A 22 -2.13 -0.31 -0.41
C VAL A 22 -0.84 -0.90 0.16
N SER A 23 -0.69 -0.86 1.48
CA SER A 23 0.37 -1.57 2.20
C SER A 23 0.00 -3.03 2.48
N SER A 24 1.00 -3.85 2.83
CA SER A 24 0.78 -5.23 3.29
C SER A 24 -0.23 -5.32 4.43
N THR A 25 -0.17 -4.42 5.41
CA THR A 25 -1.11 -4.40 6.54
C THR A 25 -2.56 -4.30 6.09
N VAL A 26 -2.87 -3.46 5.09
CA VAL A 26 -4.24 -3.33 4.58
C VAL A 26 -4.66 -4.59 3.82
N LYS A 27 -3.78 -5.13 2.96
CA LYS A 27 -4.03 -6.38 2.24
C LYS A 27 -4.38 -7.53 3.19
N ASP A 28 -3.61 -7.66 4.28
CA ASP A 28 -3.80 -8.73 5.26
C ASP A 28 -5.09 -8.54 6.06
N LEU A 29 -5.43 -7.29 6.43
CA LEU A 29 -6.66 -6.98 7.16
C LEU A 29 -7.93 -7.25 6.36
N VAL A 30 -7.87 -7.18 5.03
CA VAL A 30 -9.03 -7.41 4.14
C VAL A 30 -9.00 -8.78 3.47
N ALA A 31 -8.15 -9.71 3.93
CA ALA A 31 -8.11 -11.07 3.43
C ALA A 31 -9.50 -11.72 3.50
N GLY A 32 -9.96 -12.30 2.37
CA GLY A 32 -11.29 -12.89 2.25
C GLY A 32 -12.41 -11.93 1.79
N SER A 33 -12.10 -10.65 1.54
CA SER A 33 -13.06 -9.66 1.01
C SER A 33 -13.43 -9.83 -0.47
N GLY A 34 -12.70 -10.68 -1.21
CA GLY A 34 -12.84 -10.80 -2.66
C GLY A 34 -12.08 -9.74 -3.47
N ILE A 35 -11.35 -8.83 -2.81
CA ILE A 35 -10.47 -7.86 -3.48
C ILE A 35 -9.19 -8.57 -3.95
N ALA A 36 -8.88 -8.44 -5.25
CA ALA A 36 -7.64 -8.93 -5.84
C ALA A 36 -6.53 -7.87 -5.78
N PHE A 37 -5.29 -8.32 -5.65
CA PHE A 37 -4.12 -7.46 -5.47
C PHE A 37 -2.95 -7.91 -6.34
N ALA A 38 -2.38 -6.99 -7.10
CA ALA A 38 -1.15 -7.17 -7.84
C ALA A 38 0.06 -6.73 -7.00
N ASP A 39 1.15 -7.50 -7.03
CA ASP A 39 2.41 -7.10 -6.40
C ASP A 39 3.05 -5.91 -7.12
N ARG A 40 3.44 -4.88 -6.36
CA ARG A 40 4.09 -3.68 -6.90
C ARG A 40 5.55 -3.54 -6.47
N GLY A 41 6.07 -4.53 -5.75
CA GLY A 41 7.40 -4.51 -5.15
C GLY A 41 7.47 -3.72 -3.85
N THR A 42 8.71 -3.46 -3.43
CA THR A 42 9.02 -2.77 -2.19
C THR A 42 9.41 -1.30 -2.41
N ALA A 43 8.99 -0.42 -1.51
CA ALA A 43 9.44 0.97 -1.45
C ALA A 43 10.11 1.27 -0.09
N GLU A 44 11.18 2.07 -0.13
CA GLU A 44 11.75 2.64 1.09
C GLU A 44 11.16 4.02 1.37
N PHE A 45 10.79 4.24 2.62
CA PHE A 45 10.12 5.47 3.04
C PHE A 45 11.00 6.26 3.99
N LYS A 46 11.30 7.51 3.64
CA LYS A 46 12.10 8.40 4.49
C LYS A 46 11.52 8.48 5.91
N GLY A 47 12.36 8.13 6.90
CA GLY A 47 12.03 8.15 8.32
C GLY A 47 11.27 6.93 8.81
N LEU A 48 11.13 5.89 7.99
CA LEU A 48 10.61 4.59 8.40
C LEU A 48 11.70 3.53 8.21
N PRO A 49 11.84 2.59 9.16
CA PRO A 49 12.78 1.50 8.99
C PRO A 49 12.29 0.51 7.93
N GLY A 50 13.24 -0.04 7.17
CA GLY A 50 13.02 -1.14 6.25
C GLY A 50 12.30 -0.79 4.94
N ALA A 51 12.18 -1.80 4.10
CA ALA A 51 11.46 -1.75 2.85
C ALA A 51 10.00 -2.18 3.06
N TRP A 52 9.07 -1.50 2.40
CA TRP A 52 7.63 -1.68 2.57
C TRP A 52 7.05 -2.28 1.31
N GLN A 53 6.45 -3.46 1.41
CA GLN A 53 5.77 -4.11 0.28
C GLN A 53 4.47 -3.36 -0.05
N LEU A 54 4.29 -3.04 -1.32
CA LEU A 54 3.13 -2.35 -1.85
C LEU A 54 2.36 -3.24 -2.82
N TYR A 55 1.04 -3.03 -2.86
CA TYR A 55 0.14 -3.78 -3.72
C TYR A 55 -0.84 -2.84 -4.41
N ALA A 56 -1.07 -3.05 -5.70
CA ALA A 56 -2.13 -2.38 -6.44
C ALA A 56 -3.42 -3.20 -6.34
N VAL A 57 -4.56 -2.55 -6.16
CA VAL A 57 -5.86 -3.20 -6.27
C VAL A 57 -6.12 -3.51 -7.74
N GLU A 58 -6.44 -4.76 -8.04
CA GLU A 58 -6.87 -5.15 -9.39
C GLU A 58 -8.37 -4.85 -9.56
N HIS A 59 -8.74 -4.35 -10.73
CA HIS A 59 -10.14 -4.05 -11.04
C HIS A 59 -10.94 -5.36 -11.11
N ILE A 60 -12.04 -5.39 -10.35
CA ILE A 60 -13.03 -6.48 -10.29
C ILE A 60 -13.89 -6.49 -11.56
#